data_AF-A0A836ALE1-F1
#
_entry.id   AF-A0A836ALE1-F1
#
_cell.length_a   1.000
_cell.length_b   1.000
_cell.length_c   1.000
_cell.angle_alpha   90.00
_cell.angle_beta   90.00
_cell.angle_gamma   90.00
#
_symmetry.space_group_name_H-M   'P 1'
#
loop_
_entity.id
_entity.type
_entity.pdbx_description
1 polymer ?
#
loop_
_entity_poly.entity_id
_entity_poly.type
_entity_poly.pdbx_seq_one_letter_code
_entity_poly.pdbx_strand_id
1 'polypeptide(L)'
;MYPQTRHPAPHQPAQPFKFTISESCDRIKEEFQFLQAQYHSLKLECEKLASEKTEMQRHYVMYYEMSYGLNIEMHKQAEIVKRLNAICAQVIPFLSQEHQQQVVQAVERAKQVTMAELNAIIGDFPVDRIVERKVLDKKSSAWFPVGVVQSCQGFV
;
A
#
# COMPACT_ATOMS: atom_id res chain seq x y z
N MET A 1 5.25 -5.56 53.06
CA MET A 1 5.94 -5.85 54.33
C MET A 1 7.44 -5.76 54.09
N TYR A 2 8.07 -4.66 54.51
CA TYR A 2 9.52 -4.61 54.67
C TYR A 2 9.80 -4.36 56.15
N PRO A 3 10.70 -5.11 56.81
CA PRO A 3 11.22 -4.68 58.10
C PRO A 3 12.47 -3.84 57.92
N GLN A 4 12.46 -2.71 58.63
CA GLN A 4 13.56 -1.80 58.88
C GLN A 4 14.51 -2.40 59.94
N THR A 5 15.84 -2.28 59.79
CA THR A 5 16.75 -2.38 60.95
C THR A 5 18.00 -1.51 60.78
N ARG A 6 17.99 -0.39 61.52
CA ARG A 6 19.07 0.45 62.13
C ARG A 6 20.49 0.56 61.52
N HIS A 7 20.87 1.83 61.29
CA HIS A 7 22.21 2.48 61.23
C HIS A 7 23.10 2.27 62.49
N PRO A 8 24.36 2.79 62.59
CA PRO A 8 25.41 3.20 61.61
C PRO A 8 26.85 2.74 62.00
N ALA A 9 27.85 2.84 61.10
CA ALA A 9 29.28 2.92 61.47
C ALA A 9 30.13 3.57 60.36
N PRO A 10 31.32 4.13 60.66
CA PRO A 10 31.78 5.41 60.18
C PRO A 10 32.57 5.36 58.86
N HIS A 11 32.63 6.52 58.22
CA HIS A 11 33.47 6.85 57.09
C HIS A 11 34.90 6.29 57.25
N GLN A 12 35.28 5.34 56.40
CA GLN A 12 36.68 5.07 56.12
C GLN A 12 37.19 6.05 55.05
N PRO A 13 38.44 6.55 55.21
CA PRO A 13 39.03 7.49 54.27
C PRO A 13 39.33 6.79 52.93
N ALA A 14 38.84 7.39 51.85
CA ALA A 14 39.32 7.28 50.47
C ALA A 14 40.25 6.08 50.17
N GLN A 15 39.67 4.93 49.81
CA GLN A 15 40.38 4.02 48.91
C GLN A 15 40.55 4.77 47.59
N PRO A 16 41.79 4.97 47.08
CA PRO A 16 41.95 5.47 45.74
C PRO A 16 41.33 4.41 44.84
N PHE A 17 40.23 4.75 44.17
CA PHE A 17 39.72 4.01 43.02
C PHE A 17 40.84 3.95 41.98
N LYS A 18 41.76 3.01 42.14
CA LYS A 18 42.76 2.68 41.14
C LYS A 18 42.05 1.77 40.16
N PHE A 19 41.26 2.39 39.29
CA PHE A 19 40.93 1.79 38.00
C PHE A 19 42.27 1.39 37.38
N THR A 20 42.56 0.09 37.33
CA THR A 20 43.78 -0.38 36.70
C THR A 20 43.62 -0.20 35.20
N ILE A 21 44.68 0.21 34.52
CA ILE A 21 44.66 0.42 33.06
C ILE A 21 44.13 -0.82 32.32
N SER A 22 44.39 -2.02 32.86
CA SER A 22 43.84 -3.29 32.37
C SER A 22 42.31 -3.33 32.40
N GLU A 23 41.67 -2.99 33.53
CA GLU A 23 40.20 -2.95 33.65
C GLU A 23 39.57 -1.91 32.72
N SER A 24 40.24 -0.77 32.52
CA SER A 24 39.81 0.22 31.51
C SER A 24 39.87 -0.36 30.09
N CYS A 25 40.95 -1.06 29.74
CA CYS A 25 41.08 -1.70 28.43
C CYS A 25 40.02 -2.78 28.20
N ASP A 26 39.70 -3.59 29.22
CA ASP A 26 38.67 -4.64 29.12
C ASP A 26 37.26 -4.03 28.93
N ARG A 27 36.92 -2.98 29.68
CA ARG A 27 35.67 -2.23 29.49
C ARG A 27 35.55 -1.64 28.09
N ILE A 28 36.62 -1.03 27.57
CA ILE A 28 36.62 -0.48 26.20
C ILE A 28 36.39 -1.58 25.17
N LYS A 29 36.99 -2.77 25.38
CA LYS A 29 36.81 -3.92 24.50
C LYS A 29 35.36 -4.42 24.52
N GLU A 30 34.74 -4.52 25.69
CA GLU A 30 33.33 -4.89 25.83
C GLU A 30 32.40 -3.87 25.18
N GLU A 31 32.63 -2.57 25.41
CA GLU A 31 31.87 -1.49 24.80
C GLU A 31 31.99 -1.50 23.27
N PHE A 32 33.19 -1.78 22.74
CA PHE A 32 33.42 -1.92 21.30
C PHE A 32 32.71 -3.16 20.72
N GLN A 33 32.78 -4.31 21.40
CA GLN A 33 32.08 -5.53 20.96
C GLN A 33 30.56 -5.34 20.96
N PHE A 34 30.03 -4.67 21.99
CA PHE A 34 28.62 -4.30 22.06
C PHE A 34 28.22 -3.38 20.91
N LEU A 35 29.01 -2.33 20.65
CA LEU A 35 28.77 -1.42 19.54
C LEU A 35 28.82 -2.14 18.17
N GLN A 36 29.78 -3.05 17.99
CA GLN A 36 29.92 -3.86 16.79
C GLN A 36 28.70 -4.76 16.57
N ALA A 37 28.18 -5.38 17.63
CA ALA A 37 26.97 -6.19 17.57
C ALA A 37 25.74 -5.34 17.20
N GLN A 38 25.59 -4.16 17.80
CA GLN A 38 24.50 -3.24 17.47
C GLN A 38 24.57 -2.77 16.02
N TYR A 39 25.76 -2.43 15.52
CA TYR A 39 25.97 -2.05 14.13
C TYR A 39 25.56 -3.17 13.16
N HIS A 40 25.93 -4.42 13.47
CA HIS A 40 25.56 -5.56 12.63
C HIS A 40 24.04 -5.77 12.58
N SER A 41 23.37 -5.72 13.72
CA SER A 41 21.91 -5.81 13.80
C SER A 41 21.24 -4.69 13.00
N LEU A 42 21.70 -3.45 13.16
CA LEU A 42 21.17 -2.30 12.42
C LEU A 42 21.37 -2.45 10.91
N LYS A 43 22.53 -2.96 10.48
CA LYS A 43 22.80 -3.22 9.06
C LYS A 43 21.79 -4.19 8.45
N LEU A 44 21.49 -5.29 9.14
CA LEU A 44 20.51 -6.28 8.68
C LEU A 44 19.10 -5.67 8.62
N GLU A 45 18.74 -4.82 9.58
CA GLU A 45 17.47 -4.09 9.58
C GLU A 45 17.38 -3.12 8.40
N CYS A 46 18.47 -2.40 8.07
CA CYS A 46 18.52 -1.55 6.88
C CYS A 46 18.35 -2.33 5.57
N GLU A 47 19.01 -3.50 5.44
CA GLU A 47 18.86 -4.38 4.27
C GLU A 47 17.42 -4.87 4.13
N LYS A 48 16.79 -5.26 5.24
CA LYS A 48 15.38 -5.64 5.28
C LYS A 48 14.47 -4.49 4.83
N LEU A 49 14.64 -3.29 5.40
CA LEU A 49 13.85 -2.11 5.02
C LEU A 49 14.02 -1.74 3.55
N ALA A 50 15.22 -1.89 2.99
CA ALA A 50 15.46 -1.66 1.57
C ALA A 50 14.66 -2.65 0.68
N SER A 51 14.57 -3.92 1.09
CA SER A 51 13.76 -4.91 0.39
C SER A 51 12.26 -4.60 0.45
N GLU A 52 11.74 -4.24 1.63
CA GLU A 52 10.35 -3.87 1.85
C GLU A 52 9.96 -2.61 1.06
N LYS A 53 10.85 -1.61 1.01
CA LYS A 53 10.68 -0.40 0.17
C LYS A 53 10.50 -0.76 -1.30
N THR A 54 11.31 -1.70 -1.80
CA THR A 54 11.26 -2.13 -3.20
C THR A 54 9.96 -2.88 -3.52
N GLU A 55 9.48 -3.74 -2.62
CA GLU A 55 8.18 -4.42 -2.75
C GLU A 55 7.03 -3.40 -2.73
N MET A 56 7.05 -2.47 -1.78
CA MET A 56 6.05 -1.40 -1.69
C MET A 56 6.02 -0.56 -2.97
N GLN A 57 7.18 -0.24 -3.54
CA GLN A 57 7.27 0.48 -4.80
C GLN A 57 6.63 -0.30 -5.96
N ARG A 58 6.83 -1.63 -6.03
CA ARG A 58 6.18 -2.47 -7.04
C ARG A 58 4.66 -2.44 -6.91
N HIS A 59 4.14 -2.60 -5.71
CA HIS A 59 2.70 -2.49 -5.46
C HIS A 59 2.16 -1.10 -5.80
N TYR A 60 2.87 -0.04 -5.40
CA TYR A 60 2.47 1.33 -5.70
C TYR A 60 2.30 1.57 -7.21
N VAL A 61 3.29 1.18 -8.02
CA VAL A 61 3.23 1.32 -9.48
C VAL A 61 2.08 0.51 -10.07
N MET A 62 1.89 -0.74 -9.62
CA MET A 62 0.81 -1.60 -10.08
C MET A 62 -0.57 -0.98 -9.80
N TYR A 63 -0.80 -0.49 -8.58
CA TYR A 63 -2.05 0.17 -8.21
C TYR A 63 -2.26 1.47 -8.98
N TYR A 64 -1.20 2.25 -9.22
CA TYR A 64 -1.29 3.49 -10.00
C TYR A 64 -1.77 3.23 -11.43
N GLU A 65 -1.15 2.29 -12.14
CA GLU A 65 -1.55 1.93 -13.51
C GLU A 65 -2.94 1.28 -13.57
N MET A 66 -3.30 0.48 -12.57
CA MET A 66 -4.63 -0.10 -12.47
C MET A 66 -5.69 0.99 -12.26
N SER A 67 -5.47 1.88 -11.30
CA SER A 67 -6.40 2.97 -10.96
C SER A 67 -6.62 3.89 -12.15
N TYR A 68 -5.56 4.23 -12.89
CA TYR A 68 -5.66 5.04 -14.10
C TYR A 68 -6.52 4.36 -15.18
N GLY A 69 -6.30 3.07 -15.43
CA GLY A 69 -7.10 2.31 -16.39
C GLY A 69 -8.57 2.19 -15.99
N LEU A 70 -8.84 1.91 -14.71
CA LEU A 70 -10.20 1.87 -14.15
C LEU A 70 -10.88 3.23 -14.27
N ASN A 71 -10.16 4.33 -14.03
CA ASN A 71 -10.69 5.67 -14.12
C ASN A 71 -11.13 6.03 -15.56
N ILE A 72 -10.33 5.67 -16.56
CA ILE A 72 -10.70 5.87 -17.97
C ILE A 72 -11.96 5.08 -18.30
N GLU A 73 -12.00 3.80 -17.97
CA GLU A 73 -13.14 2.95 -18.31
C GLU A 73 -14.40 3.40 -17.57
N MET A 74 -14.28 3.84 -16.32
CA MET A 74 -15.39 4.44 -15.56
C MET A 74 -15.97 5.66 -16.29
N HIS A 75 -15.13 6.62 -16.71
CA HIS A 75 -15.61 7.79 -17.44
C HIS A 75 -16.22 7.44 -18.80
N LYS A 76 -15.65 6.45 -19.50
CA LYS A 76 -16.19 5.95 -20.76
C LYS A 76 -17.57 5.33 -20.57
N GLN A 77 -17.75 4.47 -19.57
CA GLN A 77 -19.07 3.88 -19.27
C GLN A 77 -20.09 4.95 -18.86
N ALA A 78 -19.69 5.95 -18.08
CA ALA A 78 -20.56 7.07 -17.72
C ALA A 78 -21.06 7.85 -18.96
N GLU A 79 -20.19 8.10 -19.93
CA GLU A 79 -20.56 8.77 -21.19
C GLU A 79 -21.45 7.89 -22.07
N ILE A 80 -21.21 6.58 -22.14
CA ILE A 80 -22.09 5.63 -22.83
C ILE A 80 -23.49 5.65 -22.21
N VAL A 81 -23.59 5.54 -20.89
CA VAL A 81 -24.88 5.59 -20.17
C VAL A 81 -25.62 6.89 -20.46
N LYS A 82 -24.92 8.03 -20.45
CA LYS A 82 -25.50 9.34 -20.76
C LYS A 82 -26.08 9.38 -22.18
N ARG A 83 -25.34 8.88 -23.18
CA ARG A 83 -25.80 8.85 -24.58
C ARG A 83 -26.97 7.90 -24.78
N LEU A 84 -26.94 6.71 -24.18
CA LEU A 84 -28.06 5.77 -24.23
C LEU A 84 -29.32 6.37 -23.59
N ASN A 85 -29.18 7.03 -22.45
CA ASN A 85 -30.31 7.72 -21.80
C ASN A 85 -30.88 8.85 -22.67
N ALA A 86 -30.02 9.60 -23.37
CA ALA A 86 -30.47 10.63 -24.31
C ALA A 86 -31.23 10.03 -25.51
N ILE A 87 -30.76 8.90 -26.06
CA ILE A 87 -31.46 8.18 -27.13
C ILE A 87 -32.83 7.68 -26.65
N CYS A 88 -32.89 7.07 -25.46
CA CYS A 88 -34.16 6.62 -24.88
C CYS A 88 -35.15 7.79 -24.74
N ALA A 89 -34.70 8.94 -24.23
CA ALA A 89 -35.53 10.14 -24.11
C ALA A 89 -36.04 10.66 -25.46
N GLN A 90 -35.25 10.54 -26.53
CA GLN A 90 -35.67 10.91 -27.88
C GLN A 90 -36.67 9.93 -28.49
N VAL A 91 -36.59 8.64 -28.17
CA VAL A 91 -37.48 7.61 -28.74
C VAL A 91 -38.85 7.59 -28.04
N ILE A 92 -38.91 7.86 -26.73
CA ILE A 92 -40.14 7.78 -25.93
C ILE A 92 -41.34 8.53 -26.55
N PRO A 93 -41.23 9.78 -27.03
CA PRO A 93 -42.36 10.51 -27.62
C PRO A 93 -43.01 9.84 -28.84
N PHE A 94 -42.32 8.90 -29.50
CA PHE A 94 -42.84 8.18 -30.66
C PHE A 94 -43.62 6.91 -30.30
N LEU A 95 -43.70 6.56 -29.01
CA LEU A 95 -44.44 5.39 -28.52
C LEU A 95 -45.89 5.77 -28.15
N SER A 96 -46.78 4.77 -28.06
CA SER A 96 -48.13 4.96 -27.51
C SER A 96 -48.07 5.35 -26.03
N GLN A 97 -49.09 6.06 -25.52
CA GLN A 97 -49.09 6.56 -24.13
C GLN A 97 -48.87 5.46 -23.08
N GLU A 98 -49.42 4.27 -23.28
CA GLU A 98 -49.20 3.12 -22.39
C GLU A 98 -47.73 2.69 -22.38
N HIS A 99 -47.13 2.53 -23.56
CA HIS A 99 -45.72 2.15 -23.68
C HIS A 99 -44.77 3.25 -23.21
N GLN A 100 -45.14 4.53 -23.34
CA GLN A 100 -44.33 5.64 -22.81
C GLN A 100 -44.11 5.49 -21.30
N GLN A 101 -45.17 5.29 -20.53
CA GLN A 101 -45.06 5.13 -19.07
C GLN A 101 -44.25 3.89 -18.68
N GLN A 102 -44.46 2.76 -19.36
CA GLN A 102 -43.71 1.52 -19.12
C GLN A 102 -42.20 1.70 -19.38
N VAL A 103 -41.83 2.33 -20.50
CA VAL A 103 -40.42 2.54 -20.87
C VAL A 103 -39.76 3.53 -19.93
N VAL A 104 -40.42 4.63 -19.57
CA VAL A 104 -39.89 5.61 -18.59
C VAL A 104 -39.60 4.91 -17.26
N GLN A 105 -40.54 4.11 -16.75
CA GLN A 105 -40.36 3.40 -15.50
C GLN A 105 -39.22 2.37 -15.57
N ALA A 106 -39.10 1.65 -16.69
CA ALA A 106 -38.03 0.68 -16.90
C ALA A 106 -36.65 1.34 -16.96
N VAL A 107 -36.52 2.48 -17.64
CA VAL A 107 -35.27 3.24 -17.73
C VAL A 107 -34.84 3.78 -16.37
N GLU A 108 -35.78 4.29 -15.56
CA GLU A 108 -35.46 4.76 -14.21
C GLU A 108 -35.03 3.63 -13.28
N ARG A 109 -35.69 2.47 -13.36
CA ARG A 109 -35.24 1.27 -12.64
C ARG A 109 -33.84 0.83 -13.07
N ALA A 110 -33.55 0.81 -14.37
CA ALA A 110 -32.26 0.37 -14.90
C ALA A 110 -31.07 1.24 -14.42
N LYS A 111 -31.33 2.51 -14.07
CA LYS A 111 -30.30 3.40 -13.48
C LYS A 111 -30.04 3.11 -12.00
N GLN A 112 -30.95 2.43 -11.32
CA GLN A 112 -30.85 2.13 -9.89
C GLN A 112 -30.17 0.78 -9.70
N VAL A 113 -28.85 0.81 -9.48
CA VAL A 113 -28.07 -0.37 -9.12
C VAL A 113 -27.96 -0.46 -7.61
N THR A 114 -28.45 -1.56 -7.04
CA THR A 114 -28.35 -1.81 -5.59
C THR A 114 -26.97 -2.32 -5.20
N MET A 115 -26.61 -2.18 -3.91
CA MET A 115 -25.33 -2.72 -3.41
C MET A 115 -25.23 -4.24 -3.55
N ALA A 116 -26.35 -4.95 -3.46
CA ALA A 116 -26.39 -6.40 -3.64
C ALA A 116 -26.04 -6.79 -5.10
N GLU A 117 -26.63 -6.11 -6.08
CA GLU A 117 -26.33 -6.32 -7.50
C GLU A 117 -24.89 -5.92 -7.83
N LEU A 118 -24.42 -4.80 -7.29
CA LEU A 118 -23.04 -4.35 -7.47
C LEU A 118 -22.04 -5.37 -6.93
N ASN A 119 -22.27 -5.89 -5.71
CA ASN A 119 -21.41 -6.89 -5.09
C ASN A 119 -21.41 -8.21 -5.87
N ALA A 120 -22.56 -8.63 -6.42
CA ALA A 120 -22.65 -9.80 -7.29
C ALA A 120 -21.80 -9.62 -8.56
N ILE A 121 -21.93 -8.47 -9.23
CA ILE A 121 -21.16 -8.16 -10.45
C ILE A 121 -19.65 -8.12 -10.14
N ILE A 122 -19.22 -7.44 -9.08
CA ILE A 122 -17.80 -7.37 -8.71
C ILE A 122 -17.27 -8.76 -8.37
N GLY A 123 -18.05 -9.61 -7.71
CA GLY A 123 -17.69 -10.99 -7.38
C GLY A 123 -17.38 -11.86 -8.59
N ASP A 124 -18.04 -11.62 -9.72
CA ASP A 124 -17.79 -12.32 -10.99
C ASP A 124 -16.49 -11.86 -11.69
N PHE A 125 -15.96 -10.69 -11.32
CA PHE A 125 -14.71 -10.13 -11.85
C PHE A 125 -13.63 -10.07 -10.75
N PRO A 126 -13.01 -11.21 -10.37
CA PRO A 126 -11.95 -11.21 -9.37
C PRO A 126 -10.79 -10.33 -9.83
N VAL A 127 -10.31 -9.48 -8.91
CA VAL A 127 -9.20 -8.53 -9.12
C VAL A 127 -7.95 -9.24 -9.65
N ASP A 128 -7.72 -10.48 -9.22
CA ASP A 128 -6.61 -11.33 -9.69
C ASP A 128 -6.65 -11.55 -11.20
N ARG A 129 -7.84 -11.71 -11.81
CA ARG A 129 -7.97 -11.84 -13.27
C ARG A 129 -7.68 -10.53 -14.01
N ILE A 130 -7.88 -9.37 -13.38
CA ILE A 130 -7.54 -8.06 -13.97
C ILE A 130 -6.03 -7.87 -13.97
N VAL A 131 -5.36 -8.25 -12.88
CA VAL A 131 -3.90 -8.26 -12.78
C VAL A 131 -3.30 -9.24 -13.80
N GLU A 132 -3.78 -10.48 -13.88
CA GLU A 132 -3.31 -11.46 -14.86
C GLU A 132 -3.51 -11.00 -16.32
N ARG A 133 -4.65 -10.38 -16.64
CA ARG A 133 -4.92 -9.89 -18.00
C ARG A 133 -3.97 -8.75 -18.38
N LYS A 134 -3.65 -7.84 -17.45
CA LYS A 134 -2.63 -6.81 -17.68
C LYS A 134 -1.21 -7.35 -17.70
N VAL A 135 -0.89 -8.40 -16.94
CA VAL A 135 0.42 -9.08 -17.01
C VAL A 135 0.60 -9.75 -18.37
N LEU A 136 -0.44 -10.38 -18.93
CA LEU A 136 -0.42 -10.91 -20.29
C LEU A 136 -0.27 -9.79 -21.34
N ASP A 137 -0.99 -8.68 -21.19
CA ASP A 137 -0.92 -7.54 -22.11
C ASP A 137 0.47 -6.83 -22.04
N LYS A 138 1.07 -6.74 -20.85
CA LYS A 138 2.45 -6.28 -20.67
C LYS A 138 3.49 -7.26 -21.22
N LYS A 139 3.25 -8.58 -21.16
CA LYS A 139 4.09 -9.57 -21.86
C LYS A 139 4.02 -9.40 -23.38
N SER A 140 2.87 -9.02 -23.93
CA SER A 140 2.73 -8.64 -25.35
C SER A 140 3.44 -7.31 -25.65
N SER A 141 3.54 -6.42 -24.66
CA SER A 141 4.21 -5.11 -24.74
C SER A 141 5.69 -5.13 -24.31
N ALA A 142 6.30 -6.31 -24.14
CA ALA A 142 7.66 -6.53 -23.64
C ALA A 142 8.79 -5.96 -24.54
N TRP A 143 8.46 -5.05 -25.46
CA TRP A 143 9.38 -4.21 -26.22
C TRP A 143 9.56 -2.80 -25.64
N PHE A 144 8.82 -2.39 -24.60
CA PHE A 144 9.14 -1.15 -23.89
C PHE A 144 10.05 -1.45 -22.70
N PRO A 145 11.33 -1.01 -22.77
CA PRO A 145 12.39 -1.52 -21.92
C PRO A 145 12.29 -0.94 -20.52
N VAL A 146 12.75 -1.72 -19.53
CA VAL A 146 13.71 -1.46 -18.43
C VAL A 146 14.03 0.00 -17.97
N GLY A 147 13.65 1.07 -18.67
CA GLY A 147 14.06 2.46 -18.41
C GLY A 147 13.18 3.31 -17.49
N VAL A 148 11.95 2.91 -17.15
CA VAL A 148 11.08 3.76 -16.30
C VAL A 148 11.40 3.64 -14.80
N VAL A 149 12.01 2.54 -14.36
CA VAL A 149 12.42 2.38 -12.95
C VAL A 149 13.72 3.13 -12.65
N GLN A 150 14.52 3.46 -13.66
CA GLN A 150 15.81 4.15 -13.48
C GLN A 150 15.67 5.65 -13.24
N SER A 151 14.50 6.25 -13.53
CA SER A 151 14.27 7.69 -13.30
C SER A 151 13.87 8.05 -11.87
N CYS A 152 13.50 7.07 -11.02
CA CYS A 152 13.15 7.31 -9.62
C CYS A 152 14.33 7.16 -8.65
N GLN A 153 15.52 6.75 -9.12
CA GLN A 153 16.74 6.69 -8.30
C GLN A 153 17.63 7.95 -8.43
N GLY A 154 17.24 8.95 -9.23
CA GLY A 154 18.00 10.19 -9.45
C GLY A 154 17.53 11.43 -8.68
N PHE A 155 16.61 11.28 -7.71
CA PHE A 155 16.12 12.38 -6.88
C PHE A 155 16.04 11.94 -5.40
N VAL A 156 17.21 11.61 -4.83
CA VAL A 156 17.55 11.80 -3.41
C VAL A 156 19.00 12.26 -3.36
#